data_AF-A0AAJ3LIA0-F1
#
_entry.id   AF-A0AAJ3LIA0-F1
#
_cell.length_a   1.000
_cell.length_b   1.000
_cell.length_c   1.000
_cell.angle_alpha   90.00
_cell.angle_beta   90.00
_cell.angle_gamma   90.00
#
_symmetry.space_group_name_H-M   'P 1'
#
loop_
_entity.id
_entity.type
_entity.pdbx_description
1 polymer ?
#
loop_
_entity_poly.entity_id
_entity_poly.type
_entity_poly.pdbx_seq_one_letter_code
_entity_poly.pdbx_strand_id
1 'polypeptide(L)'
;MSANANKAWYLVQCKSRQDERAEEHLQRQGYTCFRSTYKRERLLKGQRRTTRESLFPGYLFIQMSLQDSWSSLRSTRGVSRVVAFGAHPLPISDALVDELQERDHQGVVATLLQPGESVRINEGPFAELEAVFLAMDGEERVILLMNFLQREQSINVPLAEISRVRTTC
;
A
#
# COMPACT_ATOMS: atom_id res chain seq x y z
N MET A 1 -31.60 -5.96 21.67
CA MET A 1 -31.67 -4.82 20.75
C MET A 1 -30.32 -4.67 20.08
N SER A 2 -30.05 -5.41 19.00
CA SER A 2 -28.74 -5.45 18.37
C SER A 2 -28.62 -4.32 17.36
N ALA A 3 -27.88 -3.27 17.72
CA ALA A 3 -27.47 -2.23 16.80
C ALA A 3 -26.46 -2.86 15.81
N ASN A 4 -26.93 -3.25 14.62
CA ASN A 4 -26.05 -3.36 13.45
C ASN A 4 -25.62 -1.95 13.08
N ALA A 5 -24.65 -1.40 13.82
CA ALA A 5 -23.97 -0.18 13.42
C ALA A 5 -23.31 -0.47 12.08
N ASN A 6 -23.73 0.24 11.04
CA ASN A 6 -23.20 0.12 9.69
C ASN A 6 -21.72 0.54 9.74
N LYS A 7 -20.83 -0.44 9.86
CA LYS A 7 -19.38 -0.25 9.91
C LYS A 7 -18.85 -0.28 8.49
N ALA A 8 -17.92 0.62 8.18
CA ALA A 8 -17.25 0.68 6.89
C ALA A 8 -15.73 0.71 7.11
N TRP A 9 -14.98 0.25 6.11
CA TRP A 9 -13.54 0.40 6.09
C TRP A 9 -13.14 1.80 5.66
N TYR A 10 -12.08 2.32 6.26
CA TYR A 10 -11.48 3.61 5.96
C TYR A 10 -9.97 3.47 5.90
N LEU A 11 -9.32 4.41 5.23
CA LEU A 11 -7.86 4.45 5.12
C LEU A 11 -7.26 5.45 6.10
N VAL A 12 -6.28 4.98 6.86
CA VAL A 12 -5.49 5.78 7.78
C VAL A 12 -4.09 5.92 7.22
N GLN A 13 -3.61 7.16 7.13
CA GLN A 13 -2.22 7.46 6.87
C GLN A 13 -1.45 7.46 8.19
N CYS A 14 -0.41 6.65 8.27
CA CYS A 14 0.48 6.50 9.39
C CYS A 14 1.74 7.37 9.21
N LYS A 15 2.44 7.65 10.31
CA LYS A 15 3.77 8.27 10.28
C LYS A 15 4.77 7.30 9.67
N SER A 16 5.80 7.83 9.01
CA SER A 16 6.83 7.03 8.34
C SER A 16 7.37 5.93 9.26
N ARG A 17 7.24 4.66 8.81
CA ARG A 17 7.68 3.44 9.51
C ARG A 17 7.04 3.21 10.89
N GLN A 18 5.86 3.78 11.14
CA GLN A 18 5.10 3.61 12.40
C GLN A 18 3.73 2.96 12.17
N ASP A 19 3.50 2.39 11.00
CA ASP A 19 2.28 1.71 10.60
C ASP A 19 2.01 0.45 11.43
N GLU A 20 3.01 -0.40 11.69
CA GLU A 20 2.91 -1.53 12.64
C GLU A 20 2.56 -1.04 14.06
N ARG A 21 3.21 0.04 14.50
CA ARG A 21 2.91 0.64 15.81
C ARG A 21 1.50 1.23 15.86
N ALA A 22 1.05 1.88 14.79
CA ALA A 22 -0.28 2.44 14.72
C ALA A 22 -1.34 1.34 14.81
N GLU A 23 -1.14 0.23 14.09
CA GLU A 23 -1.97 -0.96 14.15
C GLU A 23 -2.13 -1.46 15.59
N GLU A 24 -1.02 -1.71 16.30
CA GLU A 24 -1.05 -2.20 17.68
C GLU A 24 -1.84 -1.26 18.62
N HIS A 25 -1.64 0.05 18.50
CA HIS A 25 -2.30 1.01 19.37
C HIS A 25 -3.79 1.15 19.05
N LEU A 26 -4.19 1.08 17.78
CA LEU A 26 -5.59 1.12 17.36
C LEU A 26 -6.34 -0.16 17.79
N GLN A 27 -5.71 -1.33 17.65
CA GLN A 27 -6.26 -2.59 18.13
C GLN A 27 -6.47 -2.57 19.65
N ARG A 28 -5.53 -2.00 20.42
CA ARG A 28 -5.69 -1.81 21.88
C ARG A 28 -6.83 -0.87 22.25
N GLN A 29 -7.20 0.06 21.38
CA GLN A 29 -8.36 0.93 21.55
C GLN A 29 -9.69 0.25 21.16
N GLY A 30 -9.64 -0.98 20.63
CA GLY A 30 -10.80 -1.77 20.24
C GLY A 30 -11.21 -1.63 18.77
N TYR A 31 -10.39 -0.98 17.94
CA TYR A 31 -10.67 -0.87 16.51
C TYR A 31 -10.21 -2.11 15.74
N THR A 32 -11.03 -2.56 14.80
CA THR A 32 -10.64 -3.59 13.82
C THR A 32 -9.76 -2.94 12.76
N CYS A 33 -8.53 -3.43 12.62
CA CYS A 33 -7.52 -2.88 11.72
C CYS A 33 -6.95 -3.97 10.82
N PHE A 34 -6.54 -3.59 9.61
CA PHE A 34 -5.83 -4.45 8.68
C PHE A 34 -4.64 -3.72 8.06
N ARG A 35 -3.48 -4.35 8.09
CA ARG A 35 -2.27 -3.92 7.42
C ARG A 35 -1.83 -5.02 6.46
N SER A 36 -1.80 -4.71 5.17
CA SER A 36 -1.30 -5.64 4.17
C SER A 36 0.22 -5.77 4.29
N THR A 37 0.71 -7.00 4.40
CA THR A 37 2.13 -7.31 4.51
C THR A 37 2.62 -8.22 3.38
N TYR A 38 3.94 -8.34 3.25
CA TYR A 38 4.59 -9.31 2.38
C TYR A 38 5.86 -9.85 3.06
N LYS A 39 6.31 -11.03 2.64
CA LYS A 39 7.51 -11.66 3.17
C LYS A 39 8.72 -11.19 2.38
N ARG A 40 9.68 -10.62 3.09
CA ARG A 40 10.94 -10.15 2.52
C ARG A 40 12.10 -10.92 3.11
N GLU A 41 12.99 -11.47 2.29
CA GLU A 41 14.22 -12.07 2.77
C GLU A 41 15.30 -10.99 2.94
N ARG A 42 15.76 -10.77 4.16
CA ARG A 42 16.86 -9.86 4.46
C ARG A 42 18.05 -10.61 5.03
N LEU A 43 19.25 -10.24 4.61
CA LEU A 43 20.48 -10.61 5.29
C LEU A 43 20.68 -9.70 6.51
N LEU A 44 20.30 -10.19 7.68
CA LEU A 44 20.52 -9.51 8.96
C LEU A 44 21.69 -10.18 9.68
N LYS A 45 22.76 -9.42 9.91
CA LYS A 45 23.98 -9.90 10.60
C LYS A 45 24.54 -11.19 9.99
N GLY A 46 24.54 -11.30 8.66
CA GLY A 46 25.06 -12.46 7.93
C GLY A 46 24.12 -13.67 7.82
N GLN A 47 22.95 -13.65 8.45
CA GLN A 47 21.93 -14.69 8.28
C GLN A 47 20.76 -14.21 7.42
N ARG A 48 20.31 -15.05 6.48
CA ARG A 48 19.04 -14.82 5.76
C ARG A 48 17.89 -15.00 6.74
N ARG A 49 17.09 -13.95 6.92
CA ARG A 49 15.87 -13.95 7.73
C ARG A 49 14.72 -13.42 6.91
N THR A 50 13.60 -14.14 6.93
CA THR A 50 12.35 -13.67 6.35
C THR A 50 11.68 -12.71 7.34
N THR A 51 11.55 -11.44 6.98
CA THR A 51 10.84 -10.40 7.74
C THR A 51 9.53 -10.03 7.04
N ARG A 52 8.49 -9.70 7.81
CA ARG A 52 7.24 -9.18 7.24
C ARG A 52 7.33 -7.67 7.12
N GLU A 53 7.14 -7.15 5.92
CA GLU A 53 7.11 -5.72 5.65
C GLU A 53 5.74 -5.31 5.12
N SER A 54 5.34 -4.07 5.36
CA SER A 54 4.07 -3.57 4.89
C SER A 54 4.10 -3.35 3.39
N LEU A 55 3.09 -3.85 2.68
CA LEU A 55 2.93 -3.68 1.24
C LEU A 55 2.63 -2.21 0.87
N PHE A 56 1.93 -1.51 1.78
CA PHE A 56 1.64 -0.08 1.69
C PHE A 56 2.24 0.66 2.89
N PRO A 57 3.56 0.93 2.89
CA PRO A 57 4.21 1.64 3.99
C PRO A 57 3.53 2.97 4.28
N GLY A 58 3.17 3.20 5.54
CA GLY A 58 2.49 4.43 5.95
C GLY A 58 0.99 4.45 5.71
N TYR A 59 0.36 3.32 5.37
CA TYR A 59 -1.09 3.18 5.28
C TYR A 59 -1.62 1.98 6.07
N LEU A 60 -2.84 2.12 6.59
CA LEU A 60 -3.54 1.10 7.35
C LEU A 60 -5.05 1.20 7.09
N PHE A 61 -5.73 0.06 6.98
CA PHE A 61 -7.18 -0.01 6.89
C PHE A 61 -7.77 -0.12 8.29
N ILE A 62 -8.84 0.63 8.56
CA ILE A 62 -9.55 0.60 9.84
C ILE A 62 -11.05 0.49 9.60
N GLN A 63 -11.72 -0.36 10.36
CA GLN A 63 -13.16 -0.49 10.31
C GLN A 63 -13.79 0.40 11.39
N MET A 64 -14.69 1.30 10.99
CA MET A 64 -15.35 2.24 11.91
C MET A 64 -16.83 2.37 11.60
N SER A 65 -17.61 2.64 12.65
CA SER A 65 -19.00 3.06 12.55
C SER A 65 -19.10 4.59 12.44
N LEU A 66 -20.26 5.07 11.99
CA LEU A 66 -20.55 6.52 11.98
C LEU A 66 -20.60 7.15 13.38
N GLN A 67 -20.71 6.35 14.43
CA GLN A 67 -20.73 6.82 15.83
C GLN A 67 -19.31 6.97 16.42
N ASP A 68 -18.31 6.39 15.76
CA ASP A 68 -16.93 6.45 16.24
C ASP A 68 -16.30 7.83 15.97
N SER A 69 -15.46 8.27 16.91
CA SER A 69 -14.88 9.60 16.86
C SER A 69 -13.58 9.63 16.04
N TRP A 70 -13.63 10.32 14.90
CA TRP A 70 -12.46 10.59 14.06
C TRP A 70 -11.33 11.35 14.77
N SER A 71 -11.65 12.14 15.80
CA SER A 71 -10.64 12.86 16.58
C SER A 71 -9.82 11.94 17.46
N SER A 72 -10.42 10.85 17.97
CA SER A 72 -9.73 9.82 18.75
C SER A 72 -8.59 9.19 17.94
N LEU A 73 -8.85 8.84 16.68
CA LEU A 73 -7.81 8.30 15.79
C LEU A 73 -6.60 9.21 15.60
N ARG A 74 -6.83 10.52 15.48
CA ARG A 74 -5.74 11.50 15.29
C ARG A 74 -4.84 11.60 16.52
N SER A 75 -5.37 11.25 17.69
CA SER A 75 -4.58 11.19 18.94
C SER A 75 -3.82 9.86 19.12
N THR A 76 -4.05 8.87 18.25
CA THR A 76 -3.40 7.56 18.34
C THR A 76 -1.95 7.61 17.86
N ARG A 77 -1.06 6.97 18.62
CA ARG A 77 0.37 6.97 18.33
C ARG A 77 0.67 6.20 17.04
N GLY A 78 1.39 6.84 16.12
CA GLY A 78 1.71 6.28 14.81
C GLY A 78 0.73 6.71 13.72
N VAL A 79 -0.44 7.24 14.06
CA VAL A 79 -1.39 7.82 13.09
C VAL A 79 -0.94 9.24 12.73
N SER A 80 -1.04 9.58 11.44
CA SER A 80 -0.86 10.94 10.93
C SER A 80 -2.22 11.58 10.67
N ARG A 81 -3.05 10.95 9.84
CA ARG A 81 -4.40 11.45 9.51
C ARG A 81 -5.25 10.34 8.89
N VAL A 82 -6.55 10.56 8.86
CA VAL A 82 -7.48 9.75 8.07
C VAL A 82 -7.52 10.31 6.65
N VAL A 83 -7.50 9.45 5.65
CA VAL A 83 -7.59 9.84 4.25
C VAL A 83 -9.03 10.22 3.93
N ALA A 84 -9.22 11.42 3.40
CA ALA A 84 -10.50 12.03 3.13
C ALA A 84 -10.44 12.80 1.82
N PHE A 85 -11.56 12.83 1.08
CA PHE A 85 -11.76 13.76 -0.03
C PHE A 85 -12.64 14.90 0.47
N GLY A 86 -12.06 16.09 0.63
CA GLY A 86 -12.76 17.23 1.23
C GLY A 86 -12.94 17.05 2.74
N ALA A 87 -14.17 17.22 3.24
CA ALA A 87 -14.46 17.24 4.68
C ALA A 87 -14.71 15.85 5.29
N HIS A 88 -14.96 14.82 4.47
CA HIS A 88 -15.41 13.51 4.94
C HIS A 88 -14.42 12.38 4.57
N PRO A 89 -14.14 11.45 5.50
CA PRO A 89 -13.41 10.22 5.21
C PRO A 89 -14.08 9.42 4.09
N LEU A 90 -13.27 8.85 3.20
CA LEU A 90 -13.78 8.03 2.10
C LEU A 90 -13.91 6.57 2.57
N PRO A 91 -15.12 5.97 2.54
CA PRO A 91 -15.27 4.56 2.81
C PRO A 91 -14.64 3.73 1.67
N ILE A 92 -14.02 2.62 2.05
CA ILE A 92 -13.46 1.62 1.15
C ILE A 92 -14.42 0.43 1.08
N SER A 93 -14.51 -0.18 -0.10
CA SER A 93 -15.30 -1.39 -0.31
C SER A 93 -14.77 -2.55 0.53
N ASP A 94 -15.66 -3.24 1.24
CA ASP A 94 -15.32 -4.46 1.99
C ASP A 94 -14.65 -5.49 1.08
N ALA A 95 -15.17 -5.67 -0.15
CA ALA A 95 -14.64 -6.62 -1.13
C ALA A 95 -13.16 -6.37 -1.48
N LEU A 96 -12.72 -5.11 -1.51
CA LEU A 96 -11.31 -4.76 -1.76
C LEU A 96 -10.43 -5.14 -0.57
N VAL A 97 -10.90 -4.92 0.66
CA VAL A 97 -10.16 -5.31 1.87
C VAL A 97 -10.07 -6.83 1.98
N ASP A 98 -11.15 -7.54 1.66
CA ASP A 98 -11.20 -8.99 1.65
C ASP A 98 -10.23 -9.58 0.62
N GLU A 99 -10.19 -9.02 -0.59
CA GLU A 99 -9.23 -9.43 -1.63
C GLU A 99 -7.77 -9.21 -1.20
N LEU A 100 -7.47 -8.09 -0.55
CA LEU A 100 -6.14 -7.81 -0.03
C LEU A 100 -5.74 -8.75 1.11
N GLN A 101 -6.68 -9.14 1.97
CA GLN A 101 -6.45 -10.12 3.03
C GLN A 101 -6.14 -11.50 2.45
N GLU A 102 -6.88 -11.92 1.42
CA GLU A 102 -6.65 -13.20 0.74
C GLU A 102 -5.29 -13.25 0.04
N ARG A 103 -4.86 -12.16 -0.61
CA ARG A 103 -3.54 -12.07 -1.26
C ARG A 103 -2.38 -12.10 -0.26
N ASP A 104 -2.51 -11.49 0.92
CA ASP A 104 -1.47 -11.54 1.98
C ASP A 104 -1.29 -12.97 2.52
N HIS A 105 -2.38 -13.75 2.60
CA HIS A 105 -2.29 -15.17 2.95
C HIS A 105 -1.48 -16.01 1.94
N GLN A 106 -1.41 -15.59 0.67
CA GLN A 106 -0.76 -16.33 -0.42
C GLN A 106 0.75 -16.03 -0.59
N GLY A 107 1.26 -14.88 -0.12
CA GLY A 107 2.70 -14.60 0.07
C GLY A 107 3.58 -14.44 -1.19
N VAL A 108 3.58 -13.25 -1.80
CA VAL A 108 4.36 -12.88 -3.02
C VAL A 108 5.83 -12.49 -2.71
N VAL A 109 6.76 -12.67 -3.69
CA VAL A 109 8.23 -12.34 -3.68
C VAL A 109 8.66 -11.82 -5.09
N ALA A 110 9.58 -10.85 -5.26
CA ALA A 110 9.88 -10.15 -6.56
C ALA A 110 11.36 -10.14 -7.10
N THR A 111 11.62 -9.95 -8.44
CA THR A 111 12.96 -10.02 -9.16
C THR A 111 13.22 -9.13 -10.45
N LEU A 112 14.42 -8.47 -10.57
CA LEU A 112 15.32 -8.01 -11.73
C LEU A 112 14.95 -6.95 -12.86
N LEU A 113 15.33 -5.65 -12.75
CA LEU A 113 15.36 -4.60 -13.83
C LEU A 113 16.55 -3.61 -13.75
N GLN A 114 16.95 -2.94 -14.86
CA GLN A 114 18.05 -1.93 -14.91
C GLN A 114 17.59 -0.48 -15.22
N PRO A 115 18.14 0.56 -14.55
CA PRO A 115 17.82 1.99 -14.79
C PRO A 115 17.98 2.42 -16.26
N GLY A 116 16.97 3.08 -16.81
CA GLY A 116 16.91 3.55 -18.19
C GLY A 116 16.17 2.63 -19.15
N GLU A 117 15.81 1.41 -18.74
CA GLU A 117 15.04 0.49 -19.58
C GLU A 117 13.58 0.94 -19.75
N SER A 118 13.06 0.82 -20.98
CA SER A 118 11.63 1.04 -21.26
C SER A 118 10.80 -0.15 -20.80
N VAL A 119 9.82 0.12 -19.96
CA VAL A 119 8.90 -0.86 -19.41
C VAL A 119 7.47 -0.45 -19.73
N ARG A 120 6.62 -1.42 -19.96
CA ARG A 120 5.18 -1.23 -20.16
C ARG A 120 4.47 -1.65 -18.90
N ILE A 121 3.54 -0.82 -18.46
CA ILE A 121 2.65 -1.14 -17.35
C ILE A 121 1.54 -2.01 -17.93
N ASN A 122 1.39 -3.23 -17.41
CA ASN A 122 0.44 -4.21 -17.88
C ASN A 122 -0.93 -4.03 -17.19
N GLU A 123 -0.96 -3.43 -16.00
CA GLU A 123 -2.15 -3.38 -15.14
C GLU A 123 -2.34 -2.01 -14.47
N GLY A 124 -3.59 -1.73 -14.04
CA GLY A 124 -3.94 -0.50 -13.34
C GLY A 124 -4.32 0.68 -14.26
N PRO A 125 -4.50 1.89 -13.70
CA PRO A 125 -5.02 3.05 -14.44
C PRO A 125 -4.03 3.60 -15.49
N PHE A 126 -2.79 3.12 -15.46
CA PHE A 126 -1.74 3.43 -16.42
C PHE A 126 -1.39 2.21 -17.28
N ALA A 127 -2.24 1.18 -17.29
CA ALA A 127 -2.08 0.01 -18.15
C ALA A 127 -1.92 0.43 -19.62
N GLU A 128 -1.10 -0.31 -20.35
CA GLU A 128 -0.66 -0.05 -21.73
C GLU A 128 0.22 1.19 -21.93
N LEU A 129 0.50 1.97 -20.88
CA LEU A 129 1.41 3.12 -20.98
C LEU A 129 2.87 2.68 -20.78
N GLU A 130 3.74 3.32 -21.56
CA GLU A 130 5.17 3.11 -21.51
C GLU A 130 5.83 4.11 -20.56
N ALA A 131 6.81 3.61 -19.81
CA ALA A 131 7.55 4.38 -18.84
C ALA A 131 9.01 3.93 -18.82
N VAL A 132 9.89 4.76 -18.28
CA VAL A 132 11.31 4.46 -18.11
C VAL A 132 11.54 4.01 -16.68
N PHE A 133 12.09 2.82 -16.49
CA PHE A 133 12.50 2.34 -15.18
C PHE A 133 13.64 3.21 -14.64
N LEU A 134 13.46 3.84 -13.48
CA LEU A 134 14.49 4.66 -12.84
C LEU A 134 15.28 3.87 -11.80
N ALA A 135 14.58 3.22 -10.87
CA ALA A 135 15.18 2.46 -9.79
C ALA A 135 14.17 1.53 -9.14
N MET A 136 14.68 0.54 -8.41
CA MET A 136 13.86 -0.20 -7.45
C MET A 136 13.54 0.69 -6.25
N ASP A 137 12.29 0.69 -5.81
CA ASP A 137 11.89 1.21 -4.50
C ASP A 137 11.56 0.03 -3.58
N GLY A 138 12.59 -0.58 -3.01
CA GLY A 138 12.48 -1.84 -2.28
C GLY A 138 12.72 -3.06 -3.18
N GLU A 139 12.05 -4.19 -2.87
CA GLU A 139 12.22 -5.45 -3.63
C GLU A 139 11.11 -5.68 -4.67
N GLU A 140 9.90 -5.19 -4.40
CA GLU A 140 8.71 -5.50 -5.22
C GLU A 140 8.15 -4.32 -6.00
N ARG A 141 8.68 -3.12 -5.78
CA ARG A 141 8.18 -1.90 -6.39
C ARG A 141 9.28 -1.18 -7.14
N VAL A 142 8.87 -0.50 -8.18
CA VAL A 142 9.75 0.18 -9.10
C VAL A 142 9.30 1.62 -9.27
N ILE A 143 10.28 2.51 -9.30
CA ILE A 143 10.07 3.91 -9.65
C ILE A 143 10.18 3.99 -11.16
N LEU A 144 9.09 4.37 -11.80
CA LEU A 144 9.03 4.61 -13.23
C LEU A 144 8.82 6.09 -13.51
N LEU A 145 9.46 6.58 -14.56
CA LEU A 145 9.23 7.90 -15.10
C LEU A 145 8.36 7.79 -16.33
N MET A 146 7.21 8.46 -16.33
CA MET A 146 6.33 8.52 -17.49
C MET A 146 5.98 9.97 -17.83
N ASN A 147 5.69 10.22 -19.11
CA ASN A 147 5.18 11.51 -19.55
C ASN A 147 3.65 11.45 -19.55
N PHE A 148 3.00 12.23 -18.69
CA PHE A 148 1.54 12.27 -18.57
C PHE A 148 1.06 13.74 -18.49
N LEU A 149 0.09 14.11 -19.34
CA LEU A 149 -0.45 15.47 -19.44
C LEU A 149 0.62 16.57 -19.65
N GLN A 150 1.59 16.31 -20.54
CA GLN A 150 2.71 17.20 -20.86
C GLN A 150 3.62 17.55 -19.67
N ARG A 151 3.66 16.67 -18.66
CA ARG A 151 4.55 16.78 -17.52
C ARG A 151 5.20 15.43 -17.25
N GLU A 152 6.45 15.47 -16.81
CA GLU A 152 7.14 14.28 -16.34
C GLU A 152 6.63 13.93 -14.94
N GLN A 153 6.16 12.70 -14.76
CA GLN A 153 5.64 12.23 -13.50
C GLN A 153 6.33 10.92 -13.13
N SER A 154 6.94 10.88 -11.95
CA SER A 154 7.43 9.64 -11.36
C SER A 154 6.27 8.91 -10.70
N ILE A 155 6.02 7.69 -11.12
CA ILE A 155 5.02 6.81 -10.54
C ILE A 155 5.72 5.59 -9.95
N ASN A 156 5.10 5.03 -8.92
CA ASN A 156 5.63 3.88 -8.22
C ASN A 156 4.66 2.74 -8.46
N VAL A 157 5.09 1.71 -9.18
CA VAL A 157 4.26 0.56 -9.53
C VAL A 157 4.91 -0.75 -9.09
N PRO A 158 4.15 -1.82 -8.87
CA PRO A 158 4.71 -3.14 -8.62
C PRO A 158 5.53 -3.64 -9.80
N LEU A 159 6.63 -4.33 -9.49
CA LEU A 159 7.49 -4.99 -10.46
C LEU A 159 6.73 -6.06 -11.27
N ALA A 160 5.75 -6.71 -10.66
CA ALA A 160 4.92 -7.71 -11.31
C ALA A 160 3.97 -7.12 -12.37
N GLU A 161 3.61 -5.85 -12.23
CA GLU A 161 2.68 -5.16 -13.13
C GLU A 161 3.38 -4.59 -14.36
N ILE A 162 4.67 -4.86 -14.54
CA ILE A 162 5.43 -4.29 -15.63
C ILE A 162 6.12 -5.36 -16.46
N SER A 163 6.14 -5.15 -17.77
CA SER A 163 6.86 -5.98 -18.73
C SER A 163 7.92 -5.15 -19.45
N ARG A 164 9.05 -5.77 -19.81
CA ARG A 164 10.07 -5.09 -20.62
C ARG A 164 9.56 -4.90 -22.04
N VAL A 165 9.65 -3.68 -22.56
CA VAL A 165 9.41 -3.44 -23.98
C VAL A 165 10.68 -3.84 -24.74
N ARG A 166 10.59 -4.87 -25.59
CA ARG A 166 11.67 -5.20 -26.51
C ARG A 166 11.69 -4.14 -27.61
N THR A 167 12.62 -3.20 -27.52
CA THR A 167 12.91 -2.31 -28.64
C THR A 167 13.38 -3.18 -29.80
N THR A 168 12.49 -3.41 -30.76
CA THR A 168 12.84 -4.05 -32.03
C THR A 168 13.38 -2.90 -32.88
N CYS A 169 14.65 -3.00 -33.27
CA CYS A 169 15.28 -2.04 -34.18
C CYS A 169 14.56 -1.95 -35.52
#